data_AF-A0A945BED9-F1
#
_entry.id   AF-A0A945BED9-F1
#
_cell.length_a   1.000
_cell.length_b   1.000
_cell.length_c   1.000
_cell.angle_alpha   90.00
_cell.angle_beta   90.00
_cell.angle_gamma   90.00
#
_symmetry.space_group_name_H-M   'P 1'
#
loop_
_entity.id
_entity.type
_entity.pdbx_description
1 polymer ?
#
loop_
_entity_poly.entity_id
_entity_poly.type
_entity_poly.pdbx_seq_one_letter_code
_entity_poly.pdbx_strand_id
1 'polypeptide(L)'
;MVTLYYLRRYQQYLLDFLSDVDFKTVAISEEIVKLFGAINSTLQDHQHLLDGQFSDEDRKKVVDHLGQASSEYREAIYSDSFTGRRRDIEISDLIEFCKISISHIDHSIEANRREDGLYHAYNLMTTDDQCVTVTHLYEMLEGQVAVLSSGYLDPKQALEVLKSLKKSNLFTESQNSYLLYPDRELARYLDKNVIPKKFIEKSELLTTLKESGDQSLIEVDLAGNCFFNGSFNNVDGAKSALKNLSDNGYKQLVKKDQSLVEEMFEDIFNHKQFTGRSGGMYAYEGLGSIYWHMVSKLLLATLENFQKAVAEDVDPAVIGRLADCYFNIRAGIGFNKDPQNYGAFPTDPYSHTPGFDGAKQPGMTGQVKEEVVTRLLELGVIVENGCIRFDPFILRKSEFLVKEDTLHYFDPSGTRQMIPLSEGQLAFTYCQVPVVYSLADKVSIRLTFSNGACKDILGSTIESVISAQIFSKEGAVVKIEVSLKPGLD
;
A
#
# COMPACT_ATOMS: atom_id res chain seq x y z
N MET A 1 -9.68 -2.00 -0.99
CA MET A 1 -9.29 -0.90 -1.89
C MET A 1 -7.81 -0.88 -2.22
N VAL A 2 -6.90 -1.11 -1.25
CA VAL A 2 -5.43 -1.13 -1.49
C VAL A 2 -5.05 -1.85 -2.79
N THR A 3 -5.47 -3.11 -2.96
CA THR A 3 -5.21 -3.89 -4.18
C THR A 3 -5.84 -3.29 -5.43
N LEU A 4 -7.02 -2.68 -5.32
CA LEU A 4 -7.71 -2.04 -6.45
C LEU A 4 -6.94 -0.83 -6.97
N TYR A 5 -6.35 -0.03 -6.07
CA TYR A 5 -5.50 1.10 -6.45
C TYR A 5 -4.25 0.65 -7.24
N TYR A 6 -3.60 -0.44 -6.82
CA TYR A 6 -2.49 -1.01 -7.59
C TYR A 6 -2.95 -1.71 -8.87
N LEU A 7 -4.13 -2.34 -8.85
CA LEU A 7 -4.73 -2.93 -10.05
C LEU A 7 -5.01 -1.86 -11.09
N ARG A 8 -5.44 -0.66 -10.69
CA ARG A 8 -5.58 0.50 -11.58
C ARG A 8 -4.27 0.81 -12.31
N ARG A 9 -3.16 0.94 -11.57
CA ARG A 9 -1.82 1.17 -12.15
C ARG A 9 -1.43 0.04 -13.12
N TYR A 10 -1.70 -1.20 -12.74
CA TYR A 10 -1.38 -2.37 -13.55
C TYR A 10 -2.23 -2.46 -14.82
N GLN A 11 -3.52 -2.16 -14.73
CA GLN A 11 -4.45 -2.16 -15.87
C GLN A 11 -4.10 -1.06 -16.87
N GLN A 12 -3.68 0.12 -16.41
CA GLN A 12 -3.15 1.17 -17.26
C GLN A 12 -1.86 0.72 -17.97
N TYR A 13 -0.92 0.11 -17.23
CA TYR A 13 0.29 -0.45 -17.84
C TYR A 13 -0.04 -1.50 -18.93
N LEU A 14 -1.00 -2.39 -18.68
CA LEU A 14 -1.43 -3.37 -19.68
C LEU A 14 -2.06 -2.70 -20.91
N LEU A 15 -2.87 -1.66 -20.71
CA LEU A 15 -3.45 -0.89 -21.81
C LEU A 15 -2.37 -0.28 -22.69
N ASP A 16 -1.38 0.37 -22.08
CA ASP A 16 -0.26 1.00 -22.80
C ASP A 16 0.57 -0.07 -23.52
N PHE A 17 0.96 -1.14 -22.81
CA PHE A 17 1.73 -2.25 -23.35
C PHE A 17 1.04 -2.92 -24.54
N LEU A 18 -0.25 -3.23 -24.43
CA LEU A 18 -1.01 -3.87 -25.51
C LEU A 18 -1.28 -2.94 -26.69
N SER A 19 -1.33 -1.63 -26.45
CA SER A 19 -1.50 -0.63 -27.52
C SER A 19 -0.24 -0.49 -28.39
N ASP A 20 0.92 -0.82 -27.83
CA ASP A 20 2.22 -0.71 -28.49
C ASP A 20 2.69 -2.01 -29.16
N VAL A 21 1.92 -3.11 -29.11
CA VAL A 21 2.32 -4.37 -29.77
C VAL A 21 2.06 -4.38 -31.28
N ASP A 22 2.94 -5.01 -32.04
CA ASP A 22 2.85 -5.10 -33.51
C ASP A 22 1.95 -6.25 -34.03
N PHE A 23 1.50 -7.16 -33.17
CA PHE A 23 0.67 -8.31 -33.55
C PHE A 23 -0.81 -8.08 -33.24
N LYS A 24 -1.70 -8.63 -34.09
CA LYS A 24 -3.15 -8.42 -33.97
C LYS A 24 -3.86 -9.43 -33.08
N THR A 25 -3.32 -10.64 -32.98
CA THR A 25 -3.94 -11.73 -32.22
C THR A 25 -2.92 -12.46 -31.36
N VAL A 26 -3.40 -13.06 -30.28
CA VAL A 26 -2.61 -13.98 -29.45
C VAL A 26 -3.42 -15.24 -29.16
N ALA A 27 -2.78 -16.41 -29.28
CA ALA A 27 -3.42 -17.67 -28.94
C ALA A 27 -3.37 -17.88 -27.42
N ILE A 28 -4.49 -18.12 -26.75
CA ILE A 28 -4.56 -18.49 -25.32
C ILE A 28 -5.43 -19.74 -25.13
N SER A 29 -5.41 -20.38 -23.96
CA SER A 29 -6.23 -21.57 -23.70
C SER A 29 -7.71 -21.26 -23.90
N GLU A 30 -8.46 -22.18 -24.52
CA GLU A 30 -9.87 -21.93 -24.82
C GLU A 30 -10.72 -21.67 -23.56
N GLU A 31 -10.30 -22.22 -22.41
CA GLU A 31 -10.94 -22.04 -21.11
C GLU A 31 -10.74 -20.59 -20.60
N ILE A 32 -9.58 -19.99 -20.89
CA ILE A 32 -9.32 -18.57 -20.56
C ILE A 32 -10.11 -17.65 -21.49
N VAL A 33 -10.25 -17.97 -22.78
CA VAL A 33 -11.10 -17.17 -23.69
C VAL A 33 -12.54 -17.12 -23.19
N LYS A 34 -13.08 -18.24 -22.69
CA LYS A 34 -14.42 -18.29 -22.10
C LYS A 34 -14.52 -17.43 -20.84
N LEU A 35 -13.57 -17.54 -19.92
CA LEU A 35 -13.52 -16.72 -18.70
C LEU A 35 -13.44 -15.22 -19.04
N PHE A 36 -12.51 -14.86 -19.93
CA PHE A 36 -12.34 -13.50 -20.42
C PHE A 36 -13.65 -12.94 -20.99
N GLY A 37 -14.30 -13.69 -21.88
CA GLY A 37 -15.56 -13.28 -22.48
C GLY A 37 -16.65 -13.02 -21.43
N ALA A 38 -16.81 -13.92 -20.45
CA ALA A 38 -17.80 -13.78 -19.40
C ALA A 38 -17.54 -12.56 -18.48
N ILE A 39 -16.28 -12.32 -18.10
CA ILE A 39 -15.92 -11.13 -17.31
C ILE A 39 -16.13 -9.85 -18.14
N ASN A 40 -15.67 -9.83 -19.39
CA ASN A 40 -15.78 -8.66 -20.26
C ASN A 40 -17.24 -8.29 -20.50
N SER A 41 -18.09 -9.25 -20.86
CA SER A 41 -19.53 -9.04 -21.02
C SER A 41 -20.18 -8.53 -19.73
N THR A 42 -19.82 -9.08 -18.57
CA THR A 42 -20.34 -8.59 -17.28
C THR A 42 -20.03 -7.11 -17.07
N LEU A 43 -18.80 -6.67 -17.34
CA LEU A 43 -18.41 -5.26 -17.18
C LEU A 43 -19.09 -4.34 -18.21
N GLN A 44 -19.26 -4.81 -19.45
CA GLN A 44 -19.96 -4.07 -20.51
C GLN A 44 -21.46 -3.91 -20.20
N ASP A 45 -22.13 -4.98 -19.81
CA ASP A 45 -23.56 -4.98 -19.50
C ASP A 45 -23.90 -4.03 -18.35
N HIS A 46 -22.97 -3.86 -17.41
CA HIS A 46 -23.12 -2.99 -16.23
C HIS A 46 -22.42 -1.64 -16.37
N GLN A 47 -21.94 -1.27 -17.56
CA GLN A 47 -21.27 0.02 -17.79
C GLN A 47 -22.17 1.21 -17.47
N HIS A 48 -23.48 1.10 -17.72
CA HIS A 48 -24.46 2.14 -17.44
C HIS A 48 -24.57 2.52 -15.96
N LEU A 49 -24.12 1.65 -15.04
CA LEU A 49 -24.12 1.94 -13.60
C LEU A 49 -23.04 2.96 -13.21
N LEU A 50 -22.05 3.21 -14.07
CA LEU A 50 -20.99 4.18 -13.83
C LEU A 50 -21.49 5.64 -13.87
N ASP A 51 -22.67 5.88 -14.43
CA ASP A 51 -23.31 7.20 -14.48
C ASP A 51 -23.84 7.66 -13.12
N GLY A 52 -23.86 6.78 -12.11
CA GLY A 52 -24.39 7.05 -10.78
C GLY A 52 -23.71 6.24 -9.68
N GLN A 53 -24.39 6.11 -8.54
CA GLN A 53 -23.93 5.25 -7.46
C GLN A 53 -24.55 3.86 -7.59
N PHE A 54 -23.72 2.83 -7.40
CA PHE A 54 -24.20 1.45 -7.35
C PHE A 54 -25.07 1.26 -6.11
N SER A 55 -26.29 0.76 -6.31
CA SER A 55 -27.09 0.20 -5.22
C SER A 55 -26.46 -1.08 -4.66
N ASP A 56 -26.88 -1.51 -3.47
CA ASP A 56 -26.40 -2.76 -2.88
C ASP A 56 -26.87 -3.97 -3.70
N GLU A 57 -28.04 -3.89 -4.32
CA GLU A 57 -28.59 -4.88 -5.25
C GLU A 57 -27.78 -4.94 -6.55
N ASP A 58 -27.42 -3.80 -7.14
CA ASP A 58 -26.61 -3.79 -8.35
C ASP A 58 -25.19 -4.30 -8.09
N ARG A 59 -24.63 -3.98 -6.92
CA ARG A 59 -23.36 -4.54 -6.46
C ARG A 59 -23.43 -6.05 -6.34
N LYS A 60 -24.52 -6.61 -5.79
CA LYS A 60 -24.75 -8.07 -5.73
C LYS A 60 -24.76 -8.69 -7.11
N LYS A 61 -25.51 -8.14 -8.06
CA LYS A 61 -25.57 -8.66 -9.44
C LYS A 61 -24.20 -8.73 -10.09
N VAL A 62 -23.39 -7.66 -9.99
CA VAL A 62 -22.05 -7.63 -10.59
C VAL A 62 -21.12 -8.66 -9.91
N VAL A 63 -21.13 -8.71 -8.58
CA VAL A 63 -20.32 -9.68 -7.82
C VAL A 63 -20.70 -11.12 -8.16
N ASP A 64 -22.00 -11.42 -8.26
CA ASP A 64 -22.49 -12.75 -8.60
C ASP A 64 -22.06 -13.16 -10.00
N HIS A 65 -22.22 -12.30 -11.01
CA HIS A 65 -21.83 -12.61 -12.38
C HIS A 65 -20.32 -12.85 -12.51
N LEU A 66 -19.49 -12.00 -11.89
CA LEU A 66 -18.03 -12.16 -11.88
C LEU A 66 -17.59 -13.42 -11.11
N GLY A 67 -18.24 -13.67 -9.97
CA GLY A 67 -18.01 -14.84 -9.12
C GLY A 67 -18.39 -16.13 -9.82
N GLN A 68 -19.52 -16.14 -10.54
CA GLN A 68 -20.00 -17.28 -11.32
C GLN A 68 -19.05 -17.59 -12.48
N ALA A 69 -18.65 -16.59 -13.26
CA ALA A 69 -17.69 -16.76 -14.37
C ALA A 69 -16.38 -17.41 -13.88
N SER A 70 -15.85 -16.93 -12.75
CA SER A 70 -14.64 -17.48 -12.13
C SER A 70 -14.85 -18.89 -11.55
N SER A 71 -16.07 -19.22 -11.11
CA SER A 71 -16.45 -20.53 -10.58
C SER A 71 -16.53 -21.58 -11.66
N GLU A 72 -17.27 -21.28 -12.73
CA GLU A 72 -17.36 -22.15 -13.90
C GLU A 72 -15.99 -22.45 -14.49
N TYR A 73 -15.13 -21.44 -14.62
CA TYR A 73 -13.76 -21.63 -15.09
C TYR A 73 -12.96 -22.58 -14.19
N ARG A 74 -12.87 -22.32 -12.88
CA ARG A 74 -12.02 -23.14 -12.00
C ARG A 74 -12.58 -24.55 -11.80
N GLU A 75 -13.90 -24.70 -11.72
CA GLU A 75 -14.56 -26.01 -11.55
C GLU A 75 -14.34 -26.89 -12.79
N ALA A 76 -14.49 -26.34 -13.99
CA ALA A 76 -14.17 -27.05 -15.22
C ALA A 76 -12.71 -27.53 -15.24
N ILE A 77 -11.76 -26.68 -14.84
CA ILE A 77 -10.34 -27.07 -14.77
C ILE A 77 -10.09 -28.13 -13.69
N TYR A 78 -10.75 -28.03 -12.53
CA TYR A 78 -10.58 -29.02 -11.46
C TYR A 78 -11.15 -30.39 -11.82
N SER A 79 -12.26 -30.44 -12.56
CA SER A 79 -12.89 -31.68 -12.99
C SER A 79 -12.22 -32.31 -14.20
N ASP A 80 -11.94 -31.51 -15.23
CA ASP A 80 -11.60 -32.01 -16.56
C ASP A 80 -10.15 -31.69 -16.99
N SER A 81 -9.41 -30.90 -16.18
CA SER A 81 -8.11 -30.32 -16.57
C SER A 81 -8.19 -29.44 -17.84
N PHE A 82 -7.06 -28.95 -18.32
CA PHE A 82 -7.01 -28.21 -19.60
C PHE A 82 -7.20 -29.15 -20.79
N THR A 83 -7.99 -28.71 -21.76
CA THR A 83 -8.18 -29.44 -23.03
C THR A 83 -6.94 -29.46 -23.92
N GLY A 84 -5.98 -28.56 -23.67
CA GLY A 84 -4.82 -28.31 -24.52
C GLY A 84 -5.13 -27.53 -25.80
N ARG A 85 -6.40 -27.19 -26.05
CA ARG A 85 -6.80 -26.38 -27.21
C ARG A 85 -6.55 -24.89 -26.92
N ARG A 86 -6.07 -24.19 -27.93
CA ARG A 86 -5.88 -22.73 -27.89
C ARG A 86 -6.80 -22.04 -28.91
N ARG A 87 -7.18 -20.82 -28.58
CA ARG A 87 -8.03 -19.94 -29.38
C ARG A 87 -7.35 -18.59 -29.49
N ASP A 88 -7.42 -18.00 -30.68
CA ASP A 88 -6.94 -16.64 -30.90
C ASP A 88 -7.93 -15.65 -30.28
N ILE A 89 -7.38 -14.63 -29.62
CA ILE A 89 -8.09 -13.43 -29.18
C ILE A 89 -7.47 -12.22 -29.86
N GLU A 90 -8.29 -11.26 -30.26
CA GLU A 90 -7.83 -10.00 -30.85
C GLU A 90 -7.25 -9.10 -29.76
N ILE A 91 -6.13 -8.44 -30.06
CA ILE A 91 -5.53 -7.45 -29.15
C ILE A 91 -6.46 -6.26 -28.94
N SER A 92 -7.29 -5.91 -29.93
CA SER A 92 -8.32 -4.89 -29.77
C SER A 92 -9.31 -5.24 -28.66
N ASP A 93 -9.68 -6.51 -28.50
CA ASP A 93 -10.62 -6.94 -27.47
C ASP A 93 -9.99 -6.82 -26.07
N LEU A 94 -8.69 -7.14 -25.96
CA LEU A 94 -7.95 -6.95 -24.71
C LEU A 94 -7.79 -5.47 -24.34
N ILE A 95 -7.55 -4.61 -25.33
CA ILE A 95 -7.48 -3.16 -25.15
C ILE A 95 -8.83 -2.62 -24.66
N GLU A 96 -9.94 -2.97 -25.31
CA GLU A 96 -11.27 -2.54 -24.89
C GLU A 96 -11.64 -3.08 -23.51
N PHE A 97 -11.27 -4.31 -23.19
CA PHE A 97 -11.41 -4.87 -21.84
C PHE A 97 -10.62 -4.06 -20.80
N CYS A 98 -9.38 -3.65 -21.10
CA CYS A 98 -8.59 -2.82 -20.20
C CYS A 98 -9.29 -1.48 -19.94
N LYS A 99 -9.82 -0.82 -20.99
CA LYS A 99 -10.52 0.47 -20.86
C LYS A 99 -11.78 0.37 -20.00
N ILE A 100 -12.63 -0.63 -20.22
CA ILE A 100 -13.84 -0.80 -19.42
C ILE A 100 -13.50 -1.18 -17.98
N SER A 101 -12.50 -2.04 -17.76
CA SER A 101 -11.98 -2.38 -16.42
C SER A 101 -11.48 -1.14 -15.68
N ILE A 102 -10.67 -0.29 -16.32
CA ILE A 102 -10.20 0.99 -15.76
C ILE A 102 -11.39 1.87 -15.39
N SER A 103 -12.43 1.95 -16.23
CA SER A 103 -13.60 2.80 -15.95
C SER A 103 -14.35 2.36 -14.67
N HIS A 104 -14.55 1.06 -14.47
CA HIS A 104 -15.14 0.52 -13.23
C HIS A 104 -14.23 0.71 -12.01
N ILE A 105 -12.91 0.55 -12.20
CA ILE A 105 -11.93 0.76 -11.14
C ILE A 105 -11.89 2.23 -10.73
N ASP A 106 -11.80 3.17 -11.67
CA ASP A 106 -11.71 4.62 -11.42
C ASP A 106 -12.98 5.12 -10.71
N HIS A 107 -14.17 4.66 -11.12
CA HIS A 107 -15.44 4.91 -10.40
C HIS A 107 -15.39 4.40 -8.95
N SER A 108 -14.86 3.18 -8.75
CA SER A 108 -14.70 2.61 -7.41
C SER A 108 -13.70 3.39 -6.56
N ILE A 109 -12.65 3.96 -7.15
CA ILE A 109 -11.68 4.83 -6.45
C ILE A 109 -12.37 6.12 -6.01
N GLU A 110 -13.12 6.77 -6.90
CA GLU A 110 -13.86 8.00 -6.59
C GLU A 110 -14.85 7.80 -5.44
N ALA A 111 -15.61 6.70 -5.47
CA ALA A 111 -16.55 6.32 -4.41
C ALA A 111 -15.89 5.98 -3.07
N ASN A 112 -14.56 5.88 -3.00
CA ASN A 112 -13.80 5.54 -1.78
C ASN A 112 -12.98 6.70 -1.22
N ARG A 113 -13.21 7.93 -1.70
CA ARG A 113 -12.69 9.13 -1.06
C ARG A 113 -13.50 9.46 0.19
N ARG A 114 -12.81 9.70 1.29
CA ARG A 114 -13.37 10.12 2.58
C ARG A 114 -13.64 11.61 2.62
N GLU A 115 -14.52 12.01 3.53
CA GLU A 115 -14.83 13.43 3.79
C GLU A 115 -13.61 14.25 4.25
N ASP A 116 -12.67 13.61 4.97
CA ASP A 116 -11.41 14.22 5.42
C ASP A 116 -10.36 14.37 4.29
N GLY A 117 -10.67 13.91 3.08
CA GLY A 117 -9.81 13.95 1.90
C GLY A 117 -8.84 12.78 1.76
N LEU A 118 -8.82 11.84 2.71
CA LEU A 118 -8.11 10.56 2.58
C LEU A 118 -8.90 9.56 1.75
N TYR A 119 -8.34 8.38 1.50
CA TYR A 119 -8.99 7.28 0.80
C TYR A 119 -9.12 6.05 1.69
N HIS A 120 -10.22 5.31 1.56
CA HIS A 120 -10.41 4.05 2.27
C HIS A 120 -9.38 3.00 1.81
N ALA A 121 -8.80 2.26 2.77
CA ALA A 121 -7.86 1.17 2.50
C ALA A 121 -8.57 -0.18 2.38
N TYR A 122 -9.34 -0.53 3.42
CA TYR A 122 -10.11 -1.75 3.54
C TYR A 122 -11.53 -1.42 3.96
N ASN A 123 -12.47 -2.13 3.34
CA ASN A 123 -13.90 -2.04 3.63
C ASN A 123 -14.38 -3.43 4.05
N LEU A 124 -15.51 -3.48 4.75
CA LEU A 124 -16.21 -4.71 5.05
C LEU A 124 -17.39 -4.84 4.07
N MET A 125 -17.59 -6.05 3.55
CA MET A 125 -18.81 -6.38 2.82
C MET A 125 -19.68 -7.29 3.68
N THR A 126 -20.99 -7.04 3.69
CA THR A 126 -22.00 -7.95 4.22
C THR A 126 -22.94 -8.30 3.09
N THR A 127 -23.28 -9.57 2.95
CA THR A 127 -24.10 -10.06 1.84
C THR A 127 -25.23 -10.94 2.35
N ASP A 128 -26.38 -10.82 1.69
CA ASP A 128 -27.47 -11.79 1.71
C ASP A 128 -27.79 -12.22 0.26
N ASP A 129 -28.96 -12.81 0.02
CA ASP A 129 -29.36 -13.27 -1.30
C ASP A 129 -29.64 -12.13 -2.30
N GLN A 130 -29.89 -10.91 -1.83
CA GLN A 130 -30.34 -9.78 -2.65
C GLN A 130 -29.29 -8.66 -2.75
N CYS A 131 -28.48 -8.46 -1.72
CA CYS A 131 -27.67 -7.26 -1.56
C CYS A 131 -26.22 -7.56 -1.15
N VAL A 132 -25.29 -6.70 -1.59
CA VAL A 132 -23.95 -6.56 -1.00
C VAL A 132 -23.80 -5.14 -0.47
N THR A 133 -23.86 -5.00 0.85
CA THR A 133 -23.65 -3.73 1.55
C THR A 133 -22.18 -3.55 1.89
N VAL A 134 -21.68 -2.31 1.73
CA VAL A 134 -20.31 -1.93 2.08
C VAL A 134 -20.32 -1.04 3.33
N THR A 135 -19.47 -1.36 4.29
CA THR A 135 -19.18 -0.48 5.44
C THR A 135 -17.69 -0.19 5.50
N HIS A 136 -17.34 0.97 6.04
CA HIS A 136 -15.99 1.48 6.00
C HIS A 136 -15.26 1.31 7.34
N LEU A 137 -13.96 1.02 7.24
CA LEU A 137 -13.06 1.03 8.40
C LEU A 137 -12.41 2.41 8.57
N TYR A 138 -11.74 2.57 9.71
CA TYR A 138 -10.93 3.74 10.04
C TYR A 138 -9.83 4.02 9.01
N GLU A 139 -9.28 5.23 9.01
CA GLU A 139 -8.19 5.62 8.13
C GLU A 139 -6.95 4.74 8.31
N MET A 140 -6.26 4.43 7.22
CA MET A 140 -5.03 3.64 7.26
C MET A 140 -4.00 4.20 6.29
N LEU A 141 -2.74 4.25 6.72
CA LEU A 141 -1.63 4.76 5.91
C LEU A 141 -1.48 4.01 4.59
N GLU A 142 -1.66 2.69 4.61
CA GLU A 142 -1.52 1.83 3.43
C GLU A 142 -2.49 2.21 2.30
N GLY A 143 -3.70 2.64 2.62
CA GLY A 143 -4.65 3.15 1.62
C GLY A 143 -4.14 4.40 0.92
N GLN A 144 -3.43 5.26 1.65
CA GLN A 144 -2.93 6.53 1.14
C GLN A 144 -1.72 6.28 0.23
N VAL A 145 -0.81 5.41 0.67
CA VAL A 145 0.31 4.92 -0.15
C VAL A 145 -0.23 4.36 -1.47
N ALA A 146 -1.20 3.45 -1.40
CA ALA A 146 -1.71 2.76 -2.57
C ALA A 146 -2.44 3.69 -3.55
N VAL A 147 -3.27 4.64 -3.07
CA VAL A 147 -3.96 5.57 -3.97
C VAL A 147 -2.99 6.59 -4.60
N LEU A 148 -1.98 7.05 -3.87
CA LEU A 148 -0.90 7.89 -4.41
C LEU A 148 -0.09 7.14 -5.47
N SER A 149 0.08 5.83 -5.33
CA SER A 149 0.77 4.98 -6.31
C SER A 149 -0.12 4.48 -7.46
N SER A 150 -1.41 4.80 -7.49
CA SER A 150 -2.36 4.26 -8.48
C SER A 150 -2.20 4.84 -9.89
N GLY A 151 -1.58 6.03 -9.99
CA GLY A 151 -1.56 6.85 -11.21
C GLY A 151 -2.90 7.52 -11.55
N TYR A 152 -3.96 7.30 -10.76
CA TYR A 152 -5.29 7.87 -10.98
C TYR A 152 -5.33 9.36 -10.64
N LEU A 153 -4.75 9.73 -9.50
CA LEU A 153 -4.73 11.11 -9.04
C LEU A 153 -3.85 11.99 -9.92
N ASP A 154 -4.35 13.18 -10.23
CA ASP A 154 -3.50 14.27 -10.73
C ASP A 154 -2.59 14.81 -9.60
N PRO A 155 -1.52 15.55 -9.92
CA PRO A 155 -0.62 16.11 -8.91
C PRO A 155 -1.28 16.99 -7.84
N LYS A 156 -2.37 17.70 -8.17
CA LYS A 156 -3.11 18.54 -7.21
C LYS A 156 -3.90 17.68 -6.24
N GLN A 157 -4.58 16.65 -6.73
CA GLN A 157 -5.31 15.69 -5.90
C GLN A 157 -4.35 14.93 -4.98
N ALA A 158 -3.19 14.50 -5.49
CA ALA A 158 -2.14 13.87 -4.68
C ALA A 158 -1.65 14.79 -3.56
N LEU A 159 -1.43 16.08 -3.84
CA LEU A 159 -1.07 17.07 -2.84
C LEU A 159 -2.15 17.24 -1.76
N GLU A 160 -3.43 17.24 -2.14
CA GLU A 160 -4.53 17.31 -1.16
C GLU A 160 -4.57 16.08 -0.25
N VAL A 161 -4.36 14.87 -0.78
CA VAL A 161 -4.23 13.65 0.04
C VAL A 161 -3.07 13.76 1.03
N LEU A 162 -1.89 14.20 0.59
CA LEU A 162 -0.71 14.37 1.45
C LEU A 162 -0.93 15.42 2.56
N LYS A 163 -1.63 16.52 2.23
CA LYS A 163 -2.01 17.54 3.22
C LYS A 163 -3.01 17.00 4.23
N SER A 164 -4.02 16.25 3.79
CA SER A 164 -4.98 15.59 4.67
C SER A 164 -4.28 14.57 5.57
N LEU A 165 -3.36 13.79 5.01
CA LEU A 165 -2.58 12.78 5.75
C LEU A 165 -1.76 13.43 6.87
N LYS A 166 -1.08 14.54 6.59
CA LYS A 166 -0.34 15.30 7.61
C LYS A 166 -1.22 15.82 8.76
N LYS A 167 -2.49 16.12 8.49
CA LYS A 167 -3.46 16.62 9.48
C LYS A 167 -4.24 15.51 10.20
N SER A 168 -4.12 14.26 9.74
CA SER A 168 -4.89 13.14 10.26
C SER A 168 -4.31 12.58 11.56
N ASN A 169 -5.08 11.72 12.22
CA ASN A 169 -4.64 10.99 13.42
C ASN A 169 -3.53 9.96 13.14
N LEU A 170 -3.14 9.78 11.87
CA LEU A 170 -2.00 8.94 11.50
C LEU A 170 -0.68 9.65 11.77
N PHE A 171 -0.64 10.99 11.72
CA PHE A 171 0.59 11.73 11.93
C PHE A 171 0.93 11.83 13.42
N THR A 172 2.17 11.49 13.78
CA THR A 172 2.70 11.63 15.14
C THR A 172 3.84 12.64 15.16
N GLU A 173 3.69 13.67 16.00
CA GLU A 173 4.65 14.75 16.16
C GLU A 173 5.97 14.28 16.78
N SER A 174 5.91 13.35 17.74
CA SER A 174 7.10 12.92 18.51
C SER A 174 8.19 12.32 17.62
N GLN A 175 7.79 11.66 16.54
CA GLN A 175 8.66 11.02 15.57
C GLN A 175 8.61 11.69 14.20
N ASN A 176 7.85 12.78 14.03
CA ASN A 176 7.55 13.42 12.74
C ASN A 176 7.28 12.38 11.62
N SER A 177 6.37 11.44 11.88
CA SER A 177 6.11 10.31 10.97
C SER A 177 4.67 9.81 11.10
N TYR A 178 4.37 8.67 10.48
CA TYR A 178 3.00 8.16 10.34
C TYR A 178 2.80 6.76 10.94
N LEU A 179 1.71 6.60 11.67
CA LEU A 179 1.17 5.32 12.15
C LEU A 179 0.48 4.58 10.99
N LEU A 180 0.32 3.25 11.12
CA LEU A 180 -0.46 2.47 10.15
C LEU A 180 -1.94 2.80 10.18
N TYR A 181 -2.46 3.12 11.36
CA TYR A 181 -3.85 3.47 11.66
C TYR A 181 -3.87 4.29 12.97
N PRO A 182 -4.97 4.99 13.30
CA PRO A 182 -5.03 5.84 14.47
C PRO A 182 -4.73 5.06 15.74
N ASP A 183 -3.94 5.66 16.62
CA ASP A 183 -3.83 5.19 17.99
C ASP A 183 -5.17 5.39 18.72
N ARG A 184 -5.51 4.50 19.65
CA ARG A 184 -6.77 4.57 20.39
C ARG A 184 -6.67 3.89 21.74
N GLU A 185 -7.44 4.40 22.69
CA GLU A 185 -7.59 3.73 23.98
C GLU A 185 -8.50 2.50 23.84
N LEU A 186 -7.99 1.35 24.28
CA LEU A 186 -8.81 0.16 24.45
C LEU A 186 -9.50 0.20 25.81
N ALA A 187 -10.72 -0.34 25.86
CA ALA A 187 -11.45 -0.50 27.12
C ALA A 187 -10.55 -1.19 28.16
N ARG A 188 -10.52 -0.63 29.38
CA ARG A 188 -9.76 -1.22 30.48
C ARG A 188 -10.40 -2.53 30.88
N TYR A 189 -9.64 -3.38 31.57
CA TYR A 189 -10.09 -4.72 31.94
C TYR A 189 -11.47 -4.75 32.63
N LEU A 190 -11.70 -3.83 33.57
CA LEU A 190 -12.97 -3.75 34.32
C LEU A 190 -14.15 -3.24 33.47
N ASP A 191 -13.88 -2.54 32.38
CA ASP A 191 -14.91 -1.90 31.55
C ASP A 191 -15.29 -2.77 30.33
N LYS A 192 -14.50 -3.80 30.00
CA LYS A 192 -14.63 -4.58 28.75
C LYS A 192 -15.87 -5.45 28.66
N ASN A 193 -16.36 -5.99 29.77
CA ASN A 193 -17.33 -7.07 29.80
C ASN A 193 -18.58 -6.71 30.63
N VAL A 194 -18.97 -5.44 30.65
CA VAL A 194 -20.11 -5.00 31.46
C VAL A 194 -21.38 -5.09 30.62
N ILE A 195 -22.33 -5.94 31.03
CA ILE A 195 -23.64 -6.03 30.38
C ILE A 195 -24.53 -4.88 30.87
N PRO A 196 -25.00 -3.99 29.98
CA PRO A 196 -25.93 -2.93 30.36
C PRO A 196 -27.25 -3.49 30.90
N LYS A 197 -27.77 -2.90 32.00
CA LYS A 197 -29.02 -3.34 32.67
C LYS A 197 -30.21 -3.48 31.71
N LYS A 198 -30.31 -2.59 30.72
CA LYS A 198 -31.35 -2.62 29.67
C LYS A 198 -31.45 -3.96 28.93
N PHE A 199 -30.35 -4.72 28.82
CA PHE A 199 -30.35 -6.01 28.14
C PHE A 199 -30.78 -7.14 29.07
N ILE A 200 -30.35 -7.10 30.34
CA ILE A 200 -30.80 -8.06 31.36
C ILE A 200 -32.32 -7.99 31.50
N GLU A 201 -32.88 -6.78 31.58
CA GLU A 201 -34.32 -6.55 31.73
C GLU A 201 -35.16 -7.01 30.53
N LYS A 202 -34.54 -7.09 29.34
CA LYS A 202 -35.20 -7.56 28.11
C LYS A 202 -35.13 -9.07 27.90
N SER A 203 -34.23 -9.76 28.61
CA SER A 203 -34.03 -11.20 28.47
C SER A 203 -34.56 -11.95 29.70
N GLU A 204 -35.56 -12.78 29.44
CA GLU A 204 -36.14 -13.68 30.44
C GLU A 204 -35.13 -14.77 30.84
N LEU A 205 -34.31 -15.24 29.89
CA LEU A 205 -33.21 -16.16 30.16
C LEU A 205 -32.20 -15.54 31.13
N LEU A 206 -31.67 -14.34 30.84
CA LEU A 206 -30.65 -13.70 31.68
C LEU A 206 -31.19 -13.37 33.08
N THR A 207 -32.43 -12.92 33.18
CA THR A 207 -33.09 -12.68 34.47
C THR A 207 -33.19 -13.99 35.27
N THR A 208 -33.61 -15.08 34.62
CA THR A 208 -33.72 -16.40 35.26
C THR A 208 -32.36 -16.93 35.75
N LEU A 209 -31.31 -16.83 34.93
CA LEU A 209 -29.96 -17.27 35.30
C LEU A 209 -29.41 -16.45 36.47
N LYS A 210 -29.66 -15.14 36.48
CA LYS A 210 -29.30 -14.26 37.58
C LYS A 210 -29.99 -14.65 38.88
N GLU A 211 -31.28 -14.98 38.85
CA GLU A 211 -32.05 -15.38 40.03
C GLU A 211 -31.67 -16.76 40.56
N SER A 212 -31.33 -17.70 39.67
CA SER A 212 -30.91 -19.06 40.04
C SER A 212 -29.44 -19.14 40.48
N GLY A 213 -28.64 -18.10 40.20
CA GLY A 213 -27.20 -18.09 40.45
C GLY A 213 -26.40 -18.94 39.44
N ASP A 214 -26.98 -19.28 38.30
CA ASP A 214 -26.30 -20.01 37.23
C ASP A 214 -25.31 -19.10 36.50
N GLN A 215 -24.03 -19.47 36.55
CA GLN A 215 -22.93 -18.67 35.99
C GLN A 215 -22.45 -19.12 34.61
N SER A 216 -23.16 -20.06 33.97
CA SER A 216 -22.70 -20.67 32.71
C SER A 216 -22.67 -19.68 31.54
N LEU A 217 -23.53 -18.67 31.54
CA LEU A 217 -23.62 -17.64 30.50
C LEU A 217 -23.25 -16.24 31.00
N ILE A 218 -23.72 -15.87 32.20
CA ILE A 218 -23.46 -14.57 32.82
C ILE A 218 -22.96 -14.71 34.26
N GLU A 219 -22.11 -13.79 34.70
CA GLU A 219 -21.64 -13.67 36.07
C GLU A 219 -22.16 -12.37 36.68
N VAL A 220 -22.36 -12.33 38.01
CA VAL A 220 -22.86 -11.15 38.71
C VAL A 220 -21.93 -10.80 39.87
N ASP A 221 -21.48 -9.55 39.95
CA ASP A 221 -20.62 -9.07 41.04
C ASP A 221 -21.43 -8.71 42.31
N LEU A 222 -20.71 -8.35 43.38
CA LEU A 222 -21.30 -7.93 44.65
C LEU A 222 -22.11 -6.62 44.56
N ALA A 223 -21.89 -5.80 43.53
CA ALA A 223 -22.63 -4.57 43.26
C ALA A 223 -23.86 -4.81 42.35
N GLY A 224 -24.06 -6.05 41.88
CA GLY A 224 -25.16 -6.43 41.00
C GLY A 224 -24.92 -6.13 39.52
N ASN A 225 -23.69 -5.78 39.12
CA ASN A 225 -23.32 -5.67 37.71
C ASN A 225 -23.23 -7.06 37.10
N CYS A 226 -23.65 -7.18 35.83
CA CYS A 226 -23.68 -8.44 35.11
C CYS A 226 -22.58 -8.43 34.03
N PHE A 227 -21.94 -9.58 33.84
CA PHE A 227 -20.85 -9.78 32.88
C PHE A 227 -21.13 -11.05 32.09
N PHE A 228 -20.64 -11.20 30.86
CA PHE A 228 -20.59 -12.53 30.26
C PHE A 228 -19.58 -13.40 31.00
N ASN A 229 -19.77 -14.72 30.99
CA ASN A 229 -18.82 -15.64 31.60
C ASN A 229 -17.38 -15.38 31.12
N GLY A 230 -16.43 -15.30 32.07
CA GLY A 230 -15.06 -14.87 31.80
C GLY A 230 -14.24 -15.83 30.91
N SER A 231 -14.76 -17.03 30.62
CA SER A 231 -14.11 -18.01 29.74
C SER A 231 -14.34 -17.77 28.25
N PHE A 232 -15.26 -16.88 27.87
CA PHE A 232 -15.59 -16.66 26.46
C PHE A 232 -14.54 -15.81 25.75
N ASN A 233 -14.09 -16.28 24.57
CA ASN A 233 -13.23 -15.50 23.68
C ASN A 233 -14.01 -14.80 22.57
N ASN A 234 -15.17 -15.35 22.18
CA ASN A 234 -16.03 -14.83 21.13
C ASN A 234 -17.46 -15.37 21.29
N VAL A 235 -18.36 -15.00 20.37
CA VAL A 235 -19.77 -15.37 20.42
C VAL A 235 -20.00 -16.88 20.38
N ASP A 236 -19.07 -17.68 19.86
CA ASP A 236 -19.21 -19.14 19.82
C ASP A 236 -19.08 -19.76 21.22
N GLY A 237 -18.37 -19.11 22.14
CA GLY A 237 -18.37 -19.46 23.56
C GLY A 237 -19.77 -19.31 24.16
N ALA A 238 -20.41 -18.16 23.92
CA ALA A 238 -21.78 -17.90 24.35
C ALA A 238 -22.79 -18.87 23.69
N LYS A 239 -22.66 -19.16 22.39
CA LYS A 239 -23.49 -20.15 21.68
C LYS A 239 -23.36 -21.55 22.25
N SER A 240 -22.13 -21.95 22.63
CA SER A 240 -21.88 -23.24 23.27
C SER A 240 -22.53 -23.32 24.66
N ALA A 241 -22.44 -22.24 25.45
CA ALA A 241 -23.12 -22.15 26.74
C ALA A 241 -24.65 -22.18 26.59
N LEU A 242 -25.22 -21.44 25.62
CA LEU A 242 -26.64 -21.47 25.30
C LEU A 242 -27.12 -22.87 24.90
N LYS A 243 -26.34 -23.61 24.11
CA LYS A 243 -26.64 -25.00 23.76
C LYS A 243 -26.70 -25.89 25.01
N ASN A 244 -25.70 -25.79 25.88
CA ASN A 244 -25.69 -26.55 27.14
C ASN A 244 -26.87 -26.18 28.05
N LEU A 245 -27.24 -24.91 28.13
CA LEU A 245 -28.43 -24.45 28.87
C LEU A 245 -29.72 -25.02 28.27
N SER A 246 -29.83 -25.04 26.94
CA SER A 246 -30.97 -25.64 26.25
C SER A 246 -31.12 -27.13 26.58
N ASP A 247 -30.02 -27.87 26.62
CA ASP A 247 -30.00 -29.30 26.96
C ASP A 247 -30.30 -29.56 28.45
N ASN A 248 -30.07 -28.57 29.31
CA ASN A 248 -30.26 -28.65 30.77
C ASN A 248 -31.50 -27.88 31.27
N GLY A 249 -32.58 -27.87 30.49
CA GLY A 249 -33.91 -27.42 30.96
C GLY A 249 -34.31 -26.00 30.58
N TYR A 250 -33.45 -25.23 29.93
CA TYR A 250 -33.75 -23.85 29.48
C TYR A 250 -34.15 -23.74 28.01
N LYS A 251 -34.48 -24.87 27.35
CA LYS A 251 -34.73 -24.95 25.89
C LYS A 251 -35.63 -23.84 25.32
N GLN A 252 -36.75 -23.53 25.99
CA GLN A 252 -37.67 -22.50 25.49
C GLN A 252 -37.12 -21.08 25.65
N LEU A 253 -36.45 -20.80 26.77
CA LEU A 253 -35.83 -19.49 27.03
C LEU A 253 -34.65 -19.25 26.08
N VAL A 254 -33.80 -20.26 25.85
CA VAL A 254 -32.72 -20.18 24.86
C VAL A 254 -33.27 -19.90 23.47
N LYS A 255 -34.30 -20.65 23.03
CA LYS A 255 -34.91 -20.42 21.72
C LYS A 255 -35.47 -18.99 21.56
N LYS A 256 -36.01 -18.41 22.63
CA LYS A 256 -36.57 -17.05 22.65
C LYS A 256 -35.48 -15.98 22.61
N ASP A 257 -34.44 -16.14 23.43
CA ASP A 257 -33.50 -15.06 23.72
C ASP A 257 -32.13 -15.19 23.01
N GLN A 258 -31.86 -16.30 22.31
CA GLN A 258 -30.55 -16.54 21.66
C GLN A 258 -30.11 -15.38 20.76
N SER A 259 -30.98 -14.90 19.86
CA SER A 259 -30.62 -13.78 18.96
C SER A 259 -30.31 -12.50 19.72
N LEU A 260 -31.04 -12.22 20.81
CA LEU A 260 -30.79 -11.06 21.67
C LEU A 260 -29.45 -11.19 22.41
N VAL A 261 -29.10 -12.39 22.88
CA VAL A 261 -27.81 -12.65 23.53
C VAL A 261 -26.65 -12.48 22.54
N GLU A 262 -26.78 -12.99 21.32
CA GLU A 262 -25.77 -12.82 20.26
C GLU A 262 -25.62 -11.35 19.85
N GLU A 263 -26.73 -10.61 19.71
CA GLU A 263 -26.73 -9.17 19.45
C GLU A 263 -26.05 -8.40 20.58
N MET A 264 -26.40 -8.69 21.84
CA MET A 264 -25.77 -8.06 23.01
C MET A 264 -24.27 -8.38 23.11
N PHE A 265 -23.86 -9.61 22.82
CA PHE A 265 -22.45 -9.98 22.77
C PHE A 265 -21.71 -9.14 21.73
N GLU A 266 -22.29 -8.97 20.55
CA GLU A 266 -21.74 -8.12 19.50
C GLU A 266 -21.75 -6.63 19.89
N ASP A 267 -22.79 -6.13 20.55
CA ASP A 267 -22.90 -4.72 20.97
C ASP A 267 -21.82 -4.36 22.02
N ILE A 268 -21.45 -5.31 22.88
CA ILE A 268 -20.42 -5.12 23.92
C ILE A 268 -19.01 -5.26 23.35
N PHE A 269 -18.76 -6.29 22.54
CA PHE A 269 -17.40 -6.63 22.09
C PHE A 269 -17.04 -6.15 20.69
N ASN A 270 -18.04 -5.79 19.87
CA ASN A 270 -17.91 -5.25 18.52
C ASN A 270 -16.94 -6.08 17.65
N HIS A 271 -17.09 -7.40 17.70
CA HIS A 271 -16.17 -8.33 17.05
C HIS A 271 -16.27 -8.30 15.52
N LYS A 272 -17.37 -7.79 14.93
CA LYS A 272 -17.45 -7.52 13.50
C LYS A 272 -16.39 -6.52 13.02
N GLN A 273 -15.94 -5.62 13.89
CA GLN A 273 -14.85 -4.68 13.60
C GLN A 273 -13.45 -5.21 13.97
N PHE A 274 -13.34 -6.47 14.40
CA PHE A 274 -12.04 -7.09 14.65
C PHE A 274 -11.32 -7.37 13.33
N THR A 275 -10.31 -6.58 13.04
CA THR A 275 -9.48 -6.70 11.82
C THR A 275 -8.20 -7.50 12.05
N GLY A 276 -8.08 -8.20 13.19
CA GLY A 276 -6.88 -8.92 13.61
C GLY A 276 -6.20 -8.30 14.84
N ARG A 277 -5.03 -8.85 15.21
CA ARG A 277 -4.25 -8.46 16.42
C ARG A 277 -3.84 -6.98 16.46
N SER A 278 -3.87 -6.33 15.30
CA SER A 278 -3.36 -4.99 15.02
C SER A 278 -3.98 -3.95 15.97
N GLY A 279 -5.29 -4.01 16.19
CA GLY A 279 -6.02 -3.14 17.12
C GLY A 279 -6.05 -3.62 18.57
N GLY A 280 -5.30 -4.67 18.94
CA GLY A 280 -5.31 -5.32 20.26
C GLY A 280 -3.94 -5.44 20.93
N MET A 281 -2.88 -4.91 20.33
CA MET A 281 -1.51 -4.89 20.86
C MET A 281 -0.88 -3.51 20.65
N TYR A 282 0.23 -3.21 21.35
CA TYR A 282 0.82 -1.87 21.43
C TYR A 282 2.21 -1.72 20.78
N ALA A 283 2.69 -2.74 20.06
CA ALA A 283 3.99 -2.74 19.38
C ALA A 283 3.89 -3.50 18.05
N TYR A 284 5.00 -3.63 17.31
CA TYR A 284 5.00 -4.17 15.95
C TYR A 284 4.08 -3.35 15.04
N GLU A 285 3.06 -3.98 14.43
CA GLU A 285 2.04 -3.27 13.67
C GLU A 285 1.03 -2.53 14.56
N GLY A 286 1.03 -2.79 15.88
CA GLY A 286 0.01 -2.40 16.85
C GLY A 286 -0.22 -0.90 17.06
N LEU A 287 -1.15 -0.61 17.97
CA LEU A 287 -1.56 0.74 18.37
C LEU A 287 -0.36 1.60 18.81
N GLY A 288 -0.31 2.83 18.31
CA GLY A 288 0.76 3.79 18.61
C GLY A 288 2.13 3.44 18.03
N SER A 289 2.25 2.44 17.16
CA SER A 289 3.53 2.00 16.57
C SER A 289 3.68 2.46 15.13
N ILE A 290 4.82 3.08 14.81
CA ILE A 290 5.22 3.38 13.43
C ILE A 290 5.82 2.11 12.82
N TYR A 291 5.35 1.73 11.63
CA TYR A 291 5.93 0.63 10.86
C TYR A 291 6.68 1.18 9.63
N TRP A 292 8.01 1.21 9.72
CA TRP A 292 8.87 2.01 8.85
C TRP A 292 8.84 1.61 7.37
N HIS A 293 8.55 0.34 7.09
CA HIS A 293 8.40 -0.11 5.71
C HIS A 293 7.24 0.61 5.01
N MET A 294 6.09 0.82 5.68
CA MET A 294 4.97 1.53 5.07
C MET A 294 5.25 3.02 4.88
N VAL A 295 5.96 3.64 5.83
CA VAL A 295 6.42 5.04 5.69
C VAL A 295 7.39 5.19 4.52
N SER A 296 8.26 4.21 4.28
CA SER A 296 9.20 4.25 3.15
C SER A 296 8.50 4.02 1.81
N LYS A 297 7.38 3.28 1.79
CA LYS A 297 6.50 3.23 0.61
C LYS A 297 5.81 4.58 0.37
N LEU A 298 5.35 5.26 1.42
CA LEU A 298 4.81 6.62 1.31
C LEU A 298 5.85 7.58 0.73
N LEU A 299 7.10 7.47 1.19
CA LEU A 299 8.22 8.28 0.69
C LEU A 299 8.38 8.11 -0.83
N LEU A 300 8.45 6.86 -1.31
CA LEU A 300 8.57 6.56 -2.73
C LEU A 300 7.34 7.05 -3.53
N ALA A 301 6.12 6.76 -3.05
CA ALA A 301 4.89 7.21 -3.71
C ALA A 301 4.80 8.73 -3.81
N THR A 302 5.23 9.45 -2.77
CA THR A 302 5.29 10.92 -2.78
C THR A 302 6.30 11.43 -3.80
N LEU A 303 7.46 10.77 -3.91
CA LEU A 303 8.48 11.13 -4.89
C LEU A 303 8.00 10.89 -6.34
N GLU A 304 7.31 9.78 -6.61
CA GLU A 304 6.70 9.51 -7.92
C GLU A 304 5.68 10.60 -8.30
N ASN A 305 4.86 11.07 -7.34
CA ASN A 305 3.90 12.16 -7.59
C ASN A 305 4.57 13.51 -7.80
N PHE A 306 5.65 13.80 -7.07
CA PHE A 306 6.46 14.99 -7.30
C PHE A 306 7.12 14.94 -8.69
N GLN A 307 7.71 13.80 -9.07
CA GLN A 307 8.27 13.62 -10.41
C GLN A 307 7.23 13.83 -11.50
N LYS A 308 6.03 13.24 -11.34
CA LYS A 308 4.89 13.44 -12.24
C LYS A 308 4.54 14.92 -12.39
N ALA A 309 4.48 15.66 -11.28
CA ALA A 309 4.19 17.10 -11.29
C ALA A 309 5.21 17.90 -12.11
N VAL A 310 6.51 17.58 -11.97
CA VAL A 310 7.59 18.20 -12.76
C VAL A 310 7.46 17.83 -14.24
N ALA A 311 7.22 16.55 -14.54
CA ALA A 311 7.11 16.08 -15.93
C ALA A 311 5.90 16.65 -16.67
N GLU A 312 4.78 16.88 -15.97
CA GLU A 312 3.55 17.48 -16.52
C GLU A 312 3.58 19.02 -16.54
N ASP A 313 4.68 19.65 -16.09
CA ASP A 313 4.83 21.11 -16.02
C ASP A 313 3.64 21.81 -15.34
N VAL A 314 3.16 21.22 -14.23
CA VAL A 314 2.05 21.81 -13.46
C VAL A 314 2.51 23.05 -12.71
N ASP A 315 1.56 23.78 -12.11
CA ASP A 315 1.83 24.99 -11.32
C ASP A 315 3.04 24.83 -10.37
N PRO A 316 4.08 25.69 -10.47
CA PRO A 316 5.26 25.63 -9.62
C PRO A 316 4.97 25.63 -8.11
N ALA A 317 3.86 26.24 -7.67
CA ALA A 317 3.44 26.20 -6.29
C ALA A 317 2.98 24.79 -5.86
N VAL A 318 2.39 24.01 -6.76
CA VAL A 318 2.03 22.60 -6.49
C VAL A 318 3.28 21.74 -6.44
N ILE A 319 4.19 21.93 -7.39
CA ILE A 319 5.51 21.27 -7.45
C ILE A 319 6.28 21.51 -6.15
N GLY A 320 6.42 22.77 -5.72
CA GLY A 320 7.13 23.12 -4.49
C GLY A 320 6.50 22.50 -3.24
N ARG A 321 5.17 22.45 -3.15
CA ARG A 321 4.48 21.85 -1.99
C ARG A 321 4.56 20.33 -1.96
N LEU A 322 4.61 19.67 -3.13
CA LEU A 322 4.89 18.23 -3.20
C LEU A 322 6.34 17.93 -2.75
N ALA A 323 7.29 18.79 -3.12
CA ALA A 323 8.66 18.72 -2.61
C ALA A 323 8.70 18.90 -1.08
N ASP A 324 7.97 19.86 -0.53
CA ASP A 324 7.85 20.05 0.93
C ASP A 324 7.30 18.80 1.62
N CYS A 325 6.23 18.20 1.07
CA CYS A 325 5.67 16.95 1.59
C CYS A 325 6.71 15.82 1.57
N TYR A 326 7.44 15.66 0.46
CA TYR A 326 8.49 14.66 0.33
C TYR A 326 9.58 14.82 1.40
N PHE A 327 10.16 16.02 1.52
CA PHE A 327 11.23 16.27 2.48
C PHE A 327 10.75 16.20 3.93
N ASN A 328 9.48 16.54 4.20
CA ASN A 328 8.90 16.34 5.53
C ASN A 328 8.80 14.86 5.91
N ILE A 329 8.40 13.99 4.96
CA ILE A 329 8.40 12.53 5.17
C ILE A 329 9.84 12.01 5.32
N ARG A 330 10.76 12.46 4.46
CA ARG A 330 12.19 12.07 4.49
C ARG A 330 12.83 12.40 5.83
N ALA A 331 12.54 13.58 6.40
CA ALA A 331 13.03 14.02 7.71
C ALA A 331 12.55 13.12 8.86
N GLY A 332 11.43 12.40 8.68
CA GLY A 332 10.93 11.41 9.64
C GLY A 332 11.68 10.07 9.62
N ILE A 333 12.48 9.80 8.59
CA ILE A 333 13.25 8.55 8.43
C ILE A 333 14.53 8.58 9.28
N GLY A 334 14.90 7.42 9.81
CA GLY A 334 15.98 7.22 10.78
C GLY A 334 17.22 8.11 10.59
N PHE A 335 17.89 8.05 9.44
CA PHE A 335 19.19 8.74 9.25
C PHE A 335 19.13 10.28 9.34
N ASN A 336 17.93 10.88 9.30
CA ASN A 336 17.71 12.31 9.49
C ASN A 336 17.41 12.69 10.96
N LYS A 337 17.41 11.73 11.88
CA LYS A 337 17.12 11.92 13.30
C LYS A 337 18.38 11.86 14.15
N ASP A 338 18.33 12.50 15.31
CA ASP A 338 19.32 12.30 16.35
C ASP A 338 19.15 10.91 17.01
N PRO A 339 20.22 10.32 17.58
CA PRO A 339 20.16 8.98 18.19
C PRO A 339 19.19 8.86 19.36
N GLN A 340 18.91 9.96 20.09
CA GLN A 340 18.01 9.93 21.25
C GLN A 340 16.55 9.85 20.78
N ASN A 341 16.16 10.60 19.76
CA ASN A 341 14.84 10.52 19.15
C ASN A 341 14.62 9.16 18.46
N TYR A 342 15.62 8.67 17.72
CA TYR A 342 15.51 7.39 17.03
C TYR A 342 15.55 6.18 17.99
N GLY A 343 16.32 6.29 19.08
CA GLY A 343 16.52 5.23 20.06
C GLY A 343 17.50 4.13 19.62
N ALA A 344 18.29 4.39 18.58
CA ALA A 344 19.33 3.51 18.04
C ALA A 344 20.33 4.32 17.18
N PHE A 345 21.25 3.64 16.47
CA PHE A 345 22.06 4.29 15.43
C PHE A 345 21.17 4.71 14.25
N PRO A 346 21.05 6.02 13.94
CA PRO A 346 20.13 6.51 12.90
C PRO A 346 20.37 5.95 11.50
N THR A 347 21.60 5.51 11.21
CA THR A 347 21.98 4.90 9.93
C THR A 347 21.50 3.47 9.75
N ASP A 348 21.06 2.82 10.84
CA ASP A 348 20.64 1.42 10.81
C ASP A 348 19.11 1.34 10.62
N PRO A 349 18.61 0.50 9.71
CA PRO A 349 17.18 0.32 9.50
C PRO A 349 16.57 -0.58 10.59
N TYR A 350 15.34 -0.28 10.97
CA TYR A 350 14.56 -1.03 11.97
C TYR A 350 13.12 -1.22 11.48
N SER A 351 12.45 -2.30 11.86
CA SER A 351 11.09 -2.57 11.36
C SER A 351 10.05 -1.59 11.89
N HIS A 352 10.10 -1.24 13.19
CA HIS A 352 9.08 -0.41 13.82
C HIS A 352 9.61 0.39 15.01
N THR A 353 8.87 1.43 15.40
CA THR A 353 9.10 2.22 16.63
C THR A 353 7.77 2.35 17.37
N PRO A 354 7.57 1.65 18.50
CA PRO A 354 6.36 1.79 19.30
C PRO A 354 6.37 3.13 20.04
N GLY A 355 5.20 3.72 20.31
CA GLY A 355 5.10 5.06 20.89
C GLY A 355 5.71 5.25 22.29
N PHE A 356 6.04 4.15 22.98
CA PHE A 356 6.64 4.15 24.31
C PHE A 356 8.13 3.77 24.35
N ASP A 357 8.78 3.56 23.20
CA ASP A 357 10.18 3.12 23.14
C ASP A 357 10.88 3.60 21.85
N GLY A 358 12.18 3.31 21.71
CA GLY A 358 12.96 3.53 20.50
C GLY A 358 12.78 2.45 19.42
N ALA A 359 13.53 2.58 18.33
CA ALA A 359 13.51 1.67 17.19
C ALA A 359 13.74 0.17 17.57
N LYS A 360 12.95 -0.73 16.95
CA LYS A 360 12.92 -2.18 17.24
C LYS A 360 13.07 -3.03 15.97
N GLN A 361 13.67 -4.22 16.14
CA GLN A 361 13.99 -5.21 15.09
C GLN A 361 14.98 -4.67 14.02
N PRO A 362 16.30 -4.71 14.29
CA PRO A 362 17.31 -4.16 13.38
C PRO A 362 17.49 -4.99 12.10
N GLY A 363 17.89 -4.30 11.03
CA GLY A 363 18.52 -4.90 9.86
C GLY A 363 17.55 -5.21 8.71
N MET A 364 17.10 -6.47 8.61
CA MET A 364 16.50 -7.03 7.40
C MET A 364 15.01 -6.68 7.20
N THR A 365 14.66 -5.41 7.34
CA THR A 365 13.31 -4.89 7.06
C THR A 365 13.12 -4.59 5.58
N GLY A 366 11.89 -4.75 5.09
CA GLY A 366 11.51 -4.35 3.73
C GLY A 366 11.67 -2.86 3.44
N GLN A 367 11.83 -2.01 4.46
CA GLN A 367 12.10 -0.58 4.31
C GLN A 367 13.28 -0.30 3.35
N VAL A 368 14.36 -1.07 3.47
CA VAL A 368 15.63 -0.77 2.77
C VAL A 368 15.48 -0.78 1.25
N LYS A 369 14.62 -1.64 0.70
CA LYS A 369 14.42 -1.70 -0.76
C LYS A 369 13.74 -0.44 -1.29
N GLU A 370 12.81 0.13 -0.52
CA GLU A 370 12.05 1.32 -0.92
C GLU A 370 12.98 2.53 -0.90
N GLU A 371 13.86 2.62 0.10
CA GLU A 371 14.86 3.67 0.19
C GLU A 371 15.96 3.57 -0.87
N VAL A 372 16.36 2.36 -1.27
CA VAL A 372 17.29 2.16 -2.40
C VAL A 372 16.68 2.66 -3.71
N VAL A 373 15.43 2.29 -4.00
CA VAL A 373 14.72 2.77 -5.20
C VAL A 373 14.52 4.28 -5.14
N THR A 374 14.10 4.80 -3.99
CA THR A 374 13.95 6.24 -3.75
C THR A 374 15.26 6.98 -3.99
N ARG A 375 16.41 6.46 -3.50
CA ARG A 375 17.71 7.11 -3.69
C ARG A 375 18.15 7.14 -5.15
N LEU A 376 17.87 6.09 -5.93
CA LEU A 376 18.15 6.10 -7.37
C LEU A 376 17.33 7.17 -8.09
N LEU A 377 16.07 7.36 -7.69
CA LEU A 377 15.21 8.40 -8.22
C LEU A 377 15.63 9.81 -7.76
N GLU A 378 16.07 9.97 -6.50
CA GLU A 378 16.68 11.22 -5.99
C GLU A 378 17.90 11.63 -6.83
N LEU A 379 18.74 10.65 -7.19
CA LEU A 379 19.92 10.84 -8.04
C LEU A 379 19.56 11.07 -9.52
N GLY A 380 18.29 10.94 -9.91
CA GLY A 380 17.83 11.12 -11.28
C GLY A 380 18.21 9.98 -12.22
N VAL A 381 18.47 8.77 -11.72
CA VAL A 381 18.81 7.61 -12.57
C VAL A 381 17.52 6.98 -13.09
N ILE A 382 17.25 7.17 -14.38
CA ILE A 382 16.04 6.72 -15.05
C ILE A 382 16.42 5.74 -16.17
N VAL A 383 15.63 4.67 -16.33
CA VAL A 383 15.77 3.76 -17.47
C VAL A 383 14.49 3.80 -18.28
N GLU A 384 14.61 4.19 -19.54
CA GLU A 384 13.48 4.36 -20.47
C GLU A 384 13.91 3.96 -21.87
N ASN A 385 13.11 3.16 -22.59
CA ASN A 385 13.40 2.68 -23.94
C ASN A 385 14.79 2.01 -24.07
N GLY A 386 15.22 1.32 -23.01
CA GLY A 386 16.53 0.66 -22.92
C GLY A 386 17.73 1.61 -22.73
N CYS A 387 17.50 2.90 -22.55
CA CYS A 387 18.52 3.93 -22.35
C CYS A 387 18.65 4.32 -20.86
N ILE A 388 19.87 4.55 -20.38
CA ILE A 388 20.12 5.17 -19.07
C ILE A 388 20.05 6.68 -19.24
N ARG A 389 19.27 7.35 -18.40
CA ARG A 389 19.17 8.81 -18.33
C ARG A 389 19.55 9.30 -16.93
N PHE A 390 20.27 10.41 -16.88
CA PHE A 390 20.60 11.14 -15.65
C PHE A 390 19.89 12.50 -15.64
N ASP A 391 18.78 12.58 -14.93
CA ASP A 391 17.90 13.74 -14.88
C ASP A 391 17.43 14.05 -13.44
N PRO A 392 18.32 14.60 -12.59
CA PRO A 392 17.99 14.83 -11.20
C PRO A 392 17.07 16.06 -11.05
N PHE A 393 15.82 15.82 -10.69
CA PHE A 393 14.83 16.88 -10.45
C PHE A 393 14.74 17.33 -8.98
N ILE A 394 15.22 16.50 -8.05
CA ILE A 394 15.12 16.74 -6.59
C ILE A 394 16.48 16.79 -5.88
N LEU A 395 17.56 16.45 -6.59
CA LEU A 395 18.91 16.46 -6.01
C LEU A 395 19.27 17.87 -5.54
N ARG A 396 19.67 18.01 -4.28
CA ARG A 396 20.04 19.29 -3.67
C ARG A 396 21.51 19.58 -3.88
N LYS A 397 21.86 20.86 -4.11
CA LYS A 397 23.26 21.30 -4.19
C LYS A 397 24.05 20.97 -2.93
N SER A 398 23.41 20.95 -1.76
CA SER A 398 24.03 20.58 -0.48
C SER A 398 24.55 19.15 -0.40
N GLU A 399 24.18 18.27 -1.35
CA GLU A 399 24.69 16.89 -1.42
C GLU A 399 26.02 16.76 -2.15
N PHE A 400 26.49 17.83 -2.79
CA PHE A 400 27.81 17.89 -3.42
C PHE A 400 28.88 18.22 -2.38
N LEU A 401 30.08 17.69 -2.61
CA LEU A 401 31.21 17.90 -1.71
C LEU A 401 31.62 19.38 -1.63
N VAL A 402 31.88 19.84 -0.41
CA VAL A 402 32.44 21.19 -0.14
C VAL A 402 33.97 21.21 -0.10
N LYS A 403 34.60 20.05 -0.27
CA LYS A 403 36.06 19.85 -0.33
C LYS A 403 36.38 18.53 -1.02
N GLU A 404 37.63 18.34 -1.43
CA GLU A 404 38.07 17.08 -2.04
C GLU A 404 37.86 15.86 -1.14
N ASP A 405 37.56 14.71 -1.76
CA ASP A 405 37.46 13.40 -1.11
C ASP A 405 37.74 12.28 -2.13
N THR A 406 37.67 11.01 -1.71
CA THR A 406 37.89 9.84 -2.57
C THR A 406 36.71 8.88 -2.52
N LEU A 407 36.15 8.54 -3.69
CA LEU A 407 35.25 7.40 -3.80
C LEU A 407 36.08 6.11 -3.75
N HIS A 408 35.85 5.28 -2.75
CA HIS A 408 36.30 3.88 -2.73
C HIS A 408 35.17 2.96 -3.18
N TYR A 409 35.40 2.15 -4.21
CA TYR A 409 34.38 1.24 -4.75
C TYR A 409 35.00 -0.08 -5.23
N PHE A 410 34.14 -1.03 -5.60
CA PHE A 410 34.53 -2.27 -6.26
C PHE A 410 33.97 -2.28 -7.67
N ASP A 411 34.85 -2.52 -8.65
CA ASP A 411 34.46 -2.65 -10.05
C ASP A 411 33.72 -3.99 -10.30
N PRO A 412 33.18 -4.23 -11.52
CA PRO A 412 32.50 -5.49 -11.85
C PRO A 412 33.36 -6.75 -11.67
N SER A 413 34.69 -6.63 -11.66
CA SER A 413 35.62 -7.75 -11.39
C SER A 413 35.82 -8.02 -9.89
N GLY A 414 35.24 -7.19 -9.01
CA GLY A 414 35.44 -7.26 -7.56
C GLY A 414 36.77 -6.66 -7.11
N THR A 415 37.45 -5.89 -7.97
CA THR A 415 38.71 -5.24 -7.62
C THR A 415 38.43 -3.88 -6.98
N ARG A 416 39.14 -3.58 -5.89
CA ARG A 416 39.03 -2.28 -5.21
C ARG A 416 39.65 -1.19 -6.06
N GLN A 417 38.87 -0.15 -6.32
CA GLN A 417 39.27 1.01 -7.10
C GLN A 417 39.09 2.30 -6.28
N MET A 418 39.69 3.39 -6.76
CA MET A 418 39.62 4.71 -6.14
C MET A 418 39.44 5.79 -7.21
N ILE A 419 38.54 6.73 -6.97
CA ILE A 419 38.37 7.93 -7.81
C ILE A 419 38.47 9.17 -6.93
N PRO A 420 39.43 10.08 -7.19
CA PRO A 420 39.48 11.37 -6.52
C PRO A 420 38.29 12.24 -6.97
N LEU A 421 37.71 12.95 -6.02
CA LEU A 421 36.60 13.88 -6.23
C LEU A 421 37.04 15.28 -5.79
N SER A 422 36.67 16.27 -6.58
CA SER A 422 36.88 17.69 -6.29
C SER A 422 35.69 18.28 -5.53
N GLU A 423 35.86 19.48 -4.98
CA GLU A 423 34.74 20.31 -4.55
C GLU A 423 33.71 20.48 -5.69
N GLY A 424 32.43 20.46 -5.34
CA GLY A 424 31.33 20.52 -6.31
C GLY A 424 31.09 19.22 -7.08
N GLN A 425 31.66 18.10 -6.61
CA GLN A 425 31.36 16.76 -7.13
C GLN A 425 30.64 15.88 -6.11
N LEU A 426 29.89 14.91 -6.60
CA LEU A 426 29.42 13.75 -5.83
C LEU A 426 29.61 12.50 -6.67
N ALA A 427 29.66 11.33 -6.03
CA ALA A 427 29.79 10.08 -6.76
C ALA A 427 29.01 8.94 -6.12
N PHE A 428 28.60 8.00 -6.97
CA PHE A 428 27.94 6.76 -6.61
C PHE A 428 28.28 5.69 -7.65
N THR A 429 27.73 4.49 -7.51
CA THR A 429 27.85 3.45 -8.53
C THR A 429 26.49 3.04 -9.06
N TYR A 430 26.38 2.79 -10.36
CA TYR A 430 25.22 2.17 -10.98
C TYR A 430 25.70 0.99 -11.82
N CYS A 431 25.13 -0.20 -11.58
CA CYS A 431 25.65 -1.46 -12.13
C CYS A 431 27.17 -1.67 -11.89
N GLN A 432 27.68 -1.19 -10.74
CA GLN A 432 29.12 -1.18 -10.36
C GLN A 432 30.03 -0.31 -11.26
N VAL A 433 29.47 0.47 -12.19
CA VAL A 433 30.20 1.52 -12.90
C VAL A 433 30.15 2.80 -12.05
N PRO A 434 31.29 3.46 -11.75
CA PRO A 434 31.28 4.71 -10.99
C PRO A 434 30.69 5.83 -11.83
N VAL A 435 29.76 6.56 -11.23
CA VAL A 435 29.12 7.76 -11.76
C VAL A 435 29.60 8.95 -10.94
N VAL A 436 30.20 9.95 -11.60
CA VAL A 436 30.65 11.19 -10.98
C VAL A 436 29.82 12.34 -11.51
N TYR A 437 29.03 12.97 -10.65
CA TYR A 437 28.31 14.19 -10.97
C TYR A 437 29.19 15.41 -10.66
N SER A 438 29.17 16.40 -11.55
CA SER A 438 29.85 17.70 -11.39
C SER A 438 28.87 18.83 -11.65
N LEU A 439 28.92 19.88 -10.83
CA LEU A 439 28.10 21.07 -11.03
C LEU A 439 28.44 21.76 -12.36
N ALA A 440 27.45 21.97 -13.22
CA ALA A 440 27.57 22.69 -14.47
C ALA A 440 26.24 23.30 -14.94
N ASP A 441 26.30 24.34 -15.76
CA ASP A 441 25.09 24.97 -16.32
C ASP A 441 24.42 24.14 -17.43
N LYS A 442 25.19 23.27 -18.10
CA LYS A 442 24.72 22.45 -19.22
C LYS A 442 24.89 20.98 -18.88
N VAL A 443 23.86 20.20 -19.21
CA VAL A 443 23.90 18.75 -19.03
C VAL A 443 24.75 18.09 -20.12
N SER A 444 25.74 17.30 -19.71
CA SER A 444 26.55 16.49 -20.63
C SER A 444 27.08 15.25 -19.92
N ILE A 445 27.30 14.19 -20.69
CA ILE A 445 27.89 12.94 -20.20
C ILE A 445 29.21 12.70 -20.92
N ARG A 446 30.24 12.31 -20.16
CA ARG A 446 31.48 11.73 -20.69
C ARG A 446 31.59 10.30 -20.20
N LEU A 447 31.74 9.38 -21.16
CA LEU A 447 31.97 7.97 -20.89
C LEU A 447 33.45 7.66 -21.10
N THR A 448 34.06 6.95 -20.17
CA THR A 448 35.39 6.34 -20.34
C THR A 448 35.23 4.84 -20.51
N PHE A 449 35.81 4.29 -21.58
CA PHE A 449 35.80 2.87 -21.88
C PHE A 449 37.08 2.19 -21.37
N SER A 450 37.03 0.87 -21.19
CA SER A 450 38.16 0.07 -20.68
C SER A 450 39.41 0.10 -21.57
N ASN A 451 39.26 0.42 -22.87
CA ASN A 451 40.37 0.63 -23.80
C ASN A 451 40.97 2.05 -23.74
N GLY A 452 40.49 2.91 -22.83
CA GLY A 452 40.91 4.31 -22.68
C GLY A 452 40.21 5.28 -23.64
N ALA A 453 39.39 4.80 -24.58
CA ALA A 453 38.58 5.68 -25.42
C ALA A 453 37.57 6.47 -24.56
N CYS A 454 37.22 7.66 -25.03
CA CYS A 454 36.19 8.49 -24.41
C CYS A 454 35.10 8.83 -25.42
N LYS A 455 33.86 8.97 -24.94
CA LYS A 455 32.73 9.47 -25.73
C LYS A 455 32.03 10.59 -24.95
N ASP A 456 31.99 11.76 -25.56
CA ASP A 456 31.23 12.90 -25.06
C ASP A 456 29.82 12.90 -25.68
N ILE A 457 28.82 13.12 -24.84
CA ILE A 457 27.40 13.17 -25.19
C ILE A 457 26.85 14.51 -24.68
N LEU A 458 26.25 15.27 -25.59
CA LEU A 458 25.46 16.44 -25.20
C LEU A 458 24.07 15.97 -24.75
N GLY A 459 23.67 16.35 -23.54
CA GLY A 459 22.42 15.90 -22.92
C GLY A 459 22.61 14.82 -21.86
N SER A 460 21.47 14.26 -21.42
CA SER A 460 21.34 13.42 -20.22
C SER A 460 21.26 11.92 -20.49
N THR A 461 21.33 11.47 -21.73
CA THR A 461 20.93 10.11 -22.12
C THR A 461 22.07 9.32 -22.75
N ILE A 462 22.32 8.13 -22.22
CA ILE A 462 23.19 7.11 -22.80
C ILE A 462 22.32 6.22 -23.71
N GLU A 463 22.73 6.07 -24.97
CA GLU A 463 22.02 5.23 -25.95
C GLU A 463 21.89 3.76 -25.52
N SER A 464 20.90 3.06 -26.08
CA SER A 464 20.49 1.73 -25.62
C SER A 464 21.58 0.67 -25.72
N VAL A 465 22.42 0.72 -26.76
CA VAL A 465 23.53 -0.24 -26.95
C VAL A 465 24.56 -0.13 -25.83
N ILE A 466 24.97 1.10 -25.46
CA ILE A 466 25.94 1.32 -24.37
C ILE A 466 25.27 1.04 -23.02
N SER A 467 24.02 1.44 -22.85
CA SER A 467 23.24 1.14 -21.66
C SER A 467 23.15 -0.36 -21.39
N ALA A 468 22.91 -1.16 -22.43
CA ALA A 468 22.92 -2.62 -22.34
C ALA A 468 24.27 -3.18 -21.84
N GLN A 469 25.41 -2.63 -22.29
CA GLN A 469 26.73 -3.03 -21.80
C GLN A 469 26.95 -2.69 -20.31
N ILE A 470 26.37 -1.59 -19.84
CA ILE A 470 26.38 -1.22 -18.41
C ILE A 470 25.49 -2.18 -17.62
N PHE A 471 24.28 -2.47 -18.10
CA PHE A 471 23.35 -3.42 -17.46
C PHE A 471 23.94 -4.83 -17.35
N SER A 472 24.61 -5.30 -18.40
CA SER A 472 25.22 -6.64 -18.45
C SER A 472 26.50 -6.76 -17.62
N LYS A 473 27.02 -5.64 -17.09
CA LYS A 473 28.25 -5.58 -16.29
C LYS A 473 29.48 -6.15 -16.99
N GLU A 474 29.57 -6.00 -18.31
CA GLU A 474 30.69 -6.50 -19.13
C GLU A 474 32.02 -5.75 -18.88
N GLY A 475 32.00 -4.62 -18.16
CA GLY A 475 33.19 -3.81 -17.90
C GLY A 475 33.66 -2.99 -19.10
N ALA A 476 32.83 -2.84 -20.15
CA ALA A 476 33.15 -2.03 -21.32
C ALA A 476 33.27 -0.53 -20.96
N VAL A 477 32.35 -0.03 -20.12
CA VAL A 477 32.37 1.33 -19.56
C VAL A 477 32.94 1.27 -18.16
N VAL A 478 34.00 2.06 -17.88
CA VAL A 478 34.71 2.06 -16.60
C VAL A 478 34.46 3.32 -15.77
N LYS A 479 33.93 4.39 -16.39
CA LYS A 479 33.55 5.64 -15.71
C LYS A 479 32.47 6.37 -16.48
N ILE A 480 31.52 6.95 -15.75
CA ILE A 480 30.51 7.86 -16.27
C ILE A 480 30.67 9.20 -15.53
N GLU A 481 30.97 10.26 -16.26
CA GLU A 481 31.04 11.61 -15.74
C GLU A 481 29.84 12.40 -16.24
N VAL A 482 29.04 12.96 -15.34
CA VAL A 482 27.84 13.72 -15.70
C VAL A 482 28.02 15.14 -15.18
N SER A 483 28.01 16.10 -16.09
CA SER A 483 27.93 17.53 -15.73
C SER A 483 26.47 17.91 -15.72
N LEU A 484 25.97 18.51 -14.64
CA LEU A 484 24.55 18.86 -14.51
C LEU A 484 24.32 19.99 -13.50
N LYS A 485 23.15 20.61 -13.60
CA LYS A 485 22.63 21.50 -12.57
C LYS A 485 21.76 20.68 -11.61
N PRO A 486 21.92 20.81 -10.28
CA PRO A 486 21.02 20.14 -9.34
C PRO A 486 19.59 20.65 -9.51
N GLY A 487 18.61 19.80 -9.23
CA GLY A 487 17.20 20.15 -9.32
C GLY A 487 16.76 21.15 -8.24
N LEU A 488 17.47 21.19 -7.11
CA LEU A 488 17.21 22.08 -5.97
C LEU A 488 18.51 22.74 -5.46
N ASP A 489 18.37 23.96 -4.95
CA ASP A 489 19.47 24.74 -4.37
C ASP A 489 19.95 24.22 -3.00
#